data_AF-X1T901-F1
#
_entry.id   AF-X1T901-F1
#
_cell.length_a   1.000
_cell.length_b   1.000
_cell.length_c   1.000
_cell.angle_alpha   90.00
_cell.angle_beta   90.00
_cell.angle_gamma   90.00
#
_symmetry.space_group_name_H-M   'P 1'
#
loop_
_entity.id
_entity.type
_entity.pdbx_description
1 polymer ?
#
loop_
_entity_poly.entity_id
_entity_poly.type
_entity_poly.pdbx_seq_one_letter_code
_entity_poly.pdbx_strand_id
1 'polypeptide(L)'
;EDRILSIVYEIDCNCLALSGGLDSSLMLYFMLKKHQQVKAFTIGLSEEHPDIKYSKLVVDNLGRTKHRIYIPTLREIGEEKEQEGDFRGDRATRLFYKFVSKNTDKIISCEGIDELMCGYYDHQENPDEETYYKYIRQLREKHLEPLNRNSDQVKIYLPYLDSKLLCLLSQIPIAEKVTFEQRKTLVVAIAENKIPNEIINRRKYGFCDALQIRD
;
A
#
# COMPACT_ATOMS: atom_id res chain seq x y z
N GLU A 1 4.10 16.58 4.71
CA GLU A 1 4.19 16.43 3.23
C GLU A 1 5.63 16.53 2.72
N ASP A 2 6.33 17.62 3.02
CA ASP A 2 7.72 17.85 2.58
C ASP A 2 8.67 16.68 2.86
N ARG A 3 8.49 16.00 3.99
CA ARG A 3 9.29 14.82 4.33
C ARG A 3 9.06 13.67 3.35
N ILE A 4 7.81 13.38 2.98
CA ILE A 4 7.47 12.34 1.99
C ILE A 4 8.06 12.72 0.63
N LEU A 5 7.92 13.98 0.21
CA LEU A 5 8.51 14.48 -1.02
C LEU A 5 10.03 14.32 -1.03
N SER A 6 10.74 14.74 0.01
CA SER A 6 12.19 14.57 0.13
C SER A 6 12.62 13.12 -0.07
N ILE A 7 11.93 12.17 0.58
CA ILE A 7 12.24 10.74 0.46
C ILE A 7 11.98 10.23 -0.96
N VAL A 8 10.85 10.62 -1.56
CA VAL A 8 10.54 10.30 -2.96
C VAL A 8 11.63 10.85 -3.90
N TYR A 9 12.16 12.04 -3.64
CA TYR A 9 13.26 12.64 -4.40
C TYR A 9 14.60 11.91 -4.25
N GLU A 10 14.85 11.25 -3.12
CA GLU A 10 16.05 10.44 -2.88
C GLU A 10 15.96 9.04 -3.52
N ILE A 11 14.76 8.50 -3.72
CA ILE A 11 14.56 7.15 -4.29
C ILE A 11 14.65 7.18 -5.82
N ASP A 12 15.64 6.50 -6.41
CA ASP A 12 15.69 6.25 -7.85
C ASP A 12 14.76 5.09 -8.25
N CYS A 13 13.46 5.33 -8.25
CA CYS A 13 12.43 4.38 -8.70
C CYS A 13 11.15 5.12 -9.11
N ASN A 14 10.67 4.88 -10.33
CA ASN A 14 9.37 5.40 -10.80
C ASN A 14 8.30 4.30 -10.95
N CYS A 15 8.51 3.14 -10.34
CA CYS A 15 7.57 2.02 -10.32
C CYS A 15 6.84 1.97 -8.97
N LEU A 16 5.51 1.84 -8.98
CA LEU A 16 4.67 1.85 -7.78
C LEU A 16 3.76 0.63 -7.73
N ALA A 17 3.68 -0.03 -6.57
CA ALA A 17 2.60 -0.95 -6.25
C ALA A 17 1.34 -0.13 -5.90
N LEU A 18 0.33 -0.19 -6.76
CA LEU A 18 -0.87 0.65 -6.68
C LEU A 18 -2.10 -0.22 -6.40
N SER A 19 -2.68 -0.09 -5.21
CA SER A 19 -3.95 -0.75 -4.84
C SER A 19 -5.18 0.15 -5.07
N GLY A 20 -4.98 1.43 -5.39
CA GLY A 20 -6.08 2.40 -5.39
C GLY A 20 -6.66 2.67 -4.00
N GLY A 21 -5.99 2.22 -2.93
CA GLY A 21 -6.28 2.64 -1.55
C GLY A 21 -5.67 4.01 -1.25
N LEU A 22 -6.01 4.57 -0.09
CA LEU A 22 -5.53 5.88 0.37
C LEU A 22 -4.00 6.03 0.21
N ASP A 23 -3.24 5.05 0.71
CA ASP A 23 -1.79 5.17 0.87
C ASP A 23 -1.03 5.16 -0.46
N SER A 24 -1.38 4.21 -1.33
CA SER A 24 -0.74 4.06 -2.63
C SER A 24 -1.19 5.14 -3.61
N SER A 25 -2.43 5.62 -3.49
CA SER A 25 -2.93 6.76 -4.26
C SER A 25 -2.25 8.07 -3.87
N LEU A 26 -2.07 8.31 -2.57
CA LEU A 26 -1.33 9.46 -2.08
C LEU A 26 0.16 9.38 -2.48
N MET A 27 0.77 8.19 -2.41
CA MET A 27 2.14 8.00 -2.89
C MET A 27 2.26 8.28 -4.39
N LEU A 28 1.28 7.86 -5.22
CA LEU A 28 1.25 8.17 -6.64
C LEU A 28 1.26 9.68 -6.89
N TYR A 29 0.44 10.44 -6.15
CA TYR A 29 0.43 11.90 -6.20
C TYR A 29 1.83 12.48 -5.94
N PHE A 30 2.51 12.04 -4.89
CA PHE A 30 3.85 12.53 -4.55
C PHE A 30 4.91 12.12 -5.58
N MET A 31 4.87 10.88 -6.08
CA MET A 31 5.77 10.42 -7.14
C MET A 31 5.62 11.25 -8.42
N LEU A 32 4.40 11.66 -8.76
CA LEU A 32 4.09 12.49 -9.93
C LEU A 32 4.58 13.95 -9.82
N LYS A 33 5.04 14.39 -8.63
CA LYS A 33 5.75 15.67 -8.45
C LYS A 33 7.22 15.59 -8.86
N LYS A 34 7.80 14.39 -8.85
CA LYS A 34 9.19 14.14 -9.25
C LYS A 34 9.30 13.64 -10.69
N HIS A 35 8.44 12.69 -11.06
CA HIS A 35 8.56 11.97 -12.32
C HIS A 35 7.59 12.52 -13.37
N GLN A 36 8.07 12.64 -14.61
CA GLN A 36 7.19 12.96 -15.75
C GLN A 36 6.15 11.86 -15.99
N GLN A 37 6.51 10.59 -15.74
CA GLN A 37 5.62 9.45 -15.81
C GLN A 37 5.97 8.39 -14.75
N VAL A 38 4.95 7.84 -14.09
CA VAL A 38 5.05 6.73 -13.13
C VAL A 38 4.54 5.44 -13.78
N LYS A 39 5.16 4.29 -13.49
CA LYS A 39 4.64 2.96 -13.86
C LYS A 39 3.93 2.36 -12.65
N ALA A 40 2.62 2.18 -12.73
CA ALA A 40 1.83 1.61 -11.64
C ALA A 40 1.50 0.15 -11.92
N PHE A 41 1.56 -0.69 -10.89
CA PHE A 41 1.28 -2.12 -10.95
C PHE A 41 0.17 -2.48 -9.96
N THR A 42 -0.87 -3.14 -10.44
CA THR A 42 -2.01 -3.58 -9.63
C THR A 42 -2.28 -5.05 -9.87
N ILE A 43 -2.63 -5.78 -8.82
CA ILE A 43 -3.19 -7.13 -8.89
C ILE A 43 -4.61 -7.13 -8.32
N GLY A 44 -5.48 -7.96 -8.88
CA GLY A 44 -6.82 -8.21 -8.34
C GLY A 44 -7.46 -9.44 -8.97
N LEU A 45 -8.42 -10.05 -8.27
CA LEU A 45 -9.06 -11.30 -8.71
C LEU A 45 -9.85 -11.15 -10.03
N SER A 46 -10.39 -9.95 -10.30
CA SER A 46 -11.16 -9.65 -11.49
C SER A 46 -11.24 -8.14 -11.72
N GLU A 47 -11.77 -7.71 -12.88
CA GLU A 47 -12.05 -6.31 -13.16
C GLU A 47 -12.99 -5.66 -12.13
N GLU A 48 -13.81 -6.47 -11.46
CA GLU A 48 -14.74 -6.01 -10.43
C GLU A 48 -14.07 -5.80 -9.06
N HIS A 49 -12.85 -6.29 -8.87
CA HIS A 49 -12.13 -6.19 -7.61
C HIS A 49 -11.91 -4.71 -7.22
N PRO A 50 -12.17 -4.31 -5.96
CA PRO A 50 -12.05 -2.92 -5.54
C PRO A 50 -10.70 -2.29 -5.89
N ASP A 51 -9.59 -3.01 -5.65
CA ASP A 51 -8.27 -2.46 -5.96
C ASP A 51 -8.06 -2.16 -7.45
N ILE A 52 -8.69 -2.92 -8.35
CA ILE A 52 -8.64 -2.65 -9.79
C ILE A 52 -9.51 -1.45 -10.14
N LYS A 53 -10.74 -1.38 -9.64
CA LYS A 53 -11.64 -0.23 -9.90
C LYS A 53 -11.04 1.09 -9.43
N TYR A 54 -10.57 1.14 -8.18
CA TYR A 54 -10.04 2.37 -7.60
C TYR A 54 -8.63 2.73 -8.12
N SER A 55 -7.81 1.74 -8.50
CA SER A 55 -6.53 2.05 -9.16
C SER A 55 -6.72 2.65 -10.54
N LYS A 56 -7.75 2.25 -11.30
CA LYS A 56 -8.12 2.93 -12.55
C LYS A 56 -8.59 4.36 -12.26
N LEU A 57 -9.48 4.54 -11.28
CA LEU A 57 -9.99 5.86 -10.89
C LEU A 57 -8.86 6.86 -10.54
N VAL A 58 -7.87 6.44 -9.74
CA VAL A 58 -6.75 7.33 -9.39
C VAL A 58 -5.86 7.64 -10.59
N VAL A 59 -5.62 6.65 -11.46
CA VAL A 59 -4.80 6.83 -12.66
C VAL A 59 -5.45 7.80 -13.63
N ASP A 60 -6.76 7.68 -13.84
CA ASP A 60 -7.53 8.57 -14.69
C ASP A 60 -7.57 10.00 -14.14
N ASN A 61 -7.67 10.15 -12.81
CA ASN A 61 -7.70 11.46 -12.16
C ASN A 61 -6.33 12.18 -12.14
N LEU A 62 -5.25 11.46 -11.79
CA LEU A 62 -3.92 12.07 -11.65
C LEU A 62 -3.14 12.14 -12.98
N GLY A 63 -3.49 11.29 -13.95
CA GLY A 63 -2.83 11.19 -15.24
C GLY A 63 -1.36 10.76 -15.14
N ARG A 64 -0.64 10.88 -16.27
CA ARG A 64 0.82 10.64 -16.38
C ARG A 64 1.29 9.31 -15.75
N THR A 65 0.44 8.29 -15.82
CA THR A 65 0.71 6.99 -15.21
C THR A 65 0.51 5.89 -16.23
N LYS A 66 1.54 5.06 -16.43
CA LYS A 66 1.46 3.84 -17.23
C LYS A 66 1.01 2.71 -16.31
N HIS A 67 -0.27 2.40 -16.34
CA HIS A 67 -0.89 1.43 -15.45
C HIS A 67 -0.86 0.02 -16.05
N ARG A 68 -0.35 -0.94 -15.28
CA ARG A 68 -0.30 -2.36 -15.62
C ARG A 68 -1.10 -3.13 -14.59
N ILE A 69 -2.18 -3.75 -15.05
CA ILE A 69 -3.09 -4.54 -14.22
C ILE A 69 -2.85 -6.02 -14.51
N TYR A 70 -2.76 -6.80 -13.44
CA TYR A 70 -2.64 -8.25 -13.50
C TYR A 70 -3.85 -8.90 -12.83
N ILE A 71 -4.60 -9.66 -13.62
CA ILE A 71 -5.68 -10.52 -13.13
C ILE A 71 -5.20 -11.97 -13.33
N PRO A 72 -4.73 -12.65 -12.27
CA PRO A 72 -4.24 -14.02 -12.40
C PRO A 72 -5.39 -14.96 -12.78
N THR A 73 -5.11 -15.90 -13.65
CA THR A 73 -6.06 -16.97 -13.99
C THR A 73 -6.24 -17.93 -12.81
N LEU A 74 -7.37 -18.64 -12.76
CA LEU A 74 -7.60 -19.69 -11.76
C LEU A 74 -6.50 -20.77 -11.78
N ARG A 75 -5.91 -21.01 -12.95
CA ARG A 75 -4.76 -21.91 -13.10
C ARG A 75 -3.52 -21.37 -12.40
N GLU A 76 -3.12 -20.12 -12.67
CA GLU A 76 -1.97 -19.50 -12.01
C GLU A 76 -2.16 -19.44 -10.49
N ILE A 77 -3.38 -19.11 -10.03
CA ILE A 77 -3.72 -19.17 -8.60
C ILE A 77 -3.53 -20.59 -8.09
N GLY A 78 -4.11 -21.62 -8.74
CA GLY A 78 -3.99 -23.02 -8.31
C GLY A 78 -2.57 -23.60 -8.34
N GLU A 79 -1.73 -23.14 -9.27
CA GLU A 79 -0.32 -23.53 -9.38
C GLU A 79 0.55 -22.88 -8.29
N GLU A 80 0.20 -21.67 -7.83
CA GLU A 80 0.81 -21.02 -6.68
C GLU A 80 0.32 -21.69 -5.38
N LYS A 81 1.03 -22.71 -4.93
CA LYS A 81 0.69 -23.46 -3.71
C LYS A 81 1.00 -22.65 -2.45
N GLU A 82 0.23 -22.92 -1.40
CA GLU A 82 0.51 -22.46 -0.05
C GLU A 82 1.77 -23.16 0.48
N GLN A 83 2.61 -22.41 1.18
CA GLN A 83 3.86 -22.87 1.76
C GLN A 83 3.76 -22.86 3.29
N GLU A 84 4.58 -23.68 3.95
CA GLU A 84 4.64 -23.69 5.41
C GLU A 84 5.04 -22.31 5.95
N GLY A 85 4.24 -21.78 6.88
CA GLY A 85 4.44 -20.43 7.42
C GLY A 85 4.01 -19.30 6.49
N ASP A 86 3.21 -19.58 5.46
CA ASP A 86 2.51 -18.54 4.70
C ASP A 86 1.51 -17.78 5.59
N PHE A 87 1.50 -16.46 5.44
CA PHE A 87 0.39 -15.64 5.91
C PHE A 87 -0.66 -15.48 4.81
N ARG A 88 -1.88 -15.09 5.21
CA ARG A 88 -2.92 -14.72 4.25
C ARG A 88 -2.39 -13.61 3.34
N GLY A 89 -2.40 -13.84 2.04
CA GLY A 89 -1.92 -12.89 1.04
C GLY A 89 -0.58 -13.26 0.41
N ASP A 90 0.20 -14.16 1.02
CA ASP A 90 1.56 -14.48 0.52
C ASP A 90 1.54 -15.03 -0.91
N ARG A 91 0.54 -15.86 -1.26
CA ARG A 91 0.31 -16.31 -2.64
C ARG A 91 0.05 -15.16 -3.61
N ALA A 92 -0.74 -14.16 -3.20
CA ALA A 92 -0.99 -12.97 -4.00
C ALA A 92 0.29 -12.14 -4.16
N THR A 93 1.11 -12.04 -3.11
CA THR A 93 2.40 -11.35 -3.12
C THR A 93 3.34 -12.01 -4.11
N ARG A 94 3.51 -13.33 -4.06
CA ARG A 94 4.35 -14.08 -5.01
C ARG A 94 3.88 -13.89 -6.45
N LEU A 95 2.58 -14.03 -6.72
CA LEU A 95 2.01 -13.79 -8.05
C LEU A 95 2.23 -12.35 -8.53
N PHE A 96 2.05 -11.37 -7.65
CA PHE A 96 2.27 -9.97 -7.97
C PHE A 96 3.73 -9.68 -8.30
N TYR A 97 4.68 -10.17 -7.50
CA TYR A 97 6.10 -9.91 -7.74
C TYR A 97 6.66 -10.70 -8.94
N LYS A 98 6.13 -11.90 -9.25
CA LYS A 98 6.38 -12.58 -10.54
C LYS A 98 5.90 -11.76 -11.74
N PHE A 99 4.83 -10.99 -11.58
CA PHE A 99 4.34 -10.07 -12.61
C PHE A 99 5.20 -8.80 -12.70
N VAL A 100 5.57 -8.21 -11.56
CA VAL A 100 6.43 -7.02 -11.49
C VAL A 100 7.81 -7.29 -12.08
N SER A 101 8.43 -8.43 -11.75
CA SER A 101 9.78 -8.81 -12.19
C SER A 101 9.92 -8.95 -13.72
N LYS A 102 8.82 -9.26 -14.43
CA LYS A 102 8.77 -9.25 -15.90
C LYS A 102 8.86 -7.85 -16.52
N ASN A 103 8.75 -6.79 -15.70
CA ASN A 103 8.63 -5.40 -16.16
C ASN A 103 9.67 -4.46 -15.55
N THR A 104 10.17 -4.77 -14.35
CA THR A 104 11.14 -3.95 -13.62
C THR A 104 11.77 -4.78 -12.50
N ASP A 105 12.98 -4.40 -12.08
CA ASP A 105 13.73 -4.99 -10.97
C ASP A 105 13.57 -4.21 -9.64
N LYS A 106 12.80 -3.12 -9.63
CA LYS A 106 12.61 -2.25 -8.47
C LYS A 106 11.22 -1.64 -8.42
N ILE A 107 10.66 -1.48 -7.22
CA ILE A 107 9.32 -0.92 -7.02
C ILE A 107 9.22 -0.20 -5.66
N ILE A 108 8.36 0.81 -5.58
CA ILE A 108 7.91 1.42 -4.32
C ILE A 108 6.67 0.66 -3.83
N SER A 109 6.71 0.19 -2.59
CA SER A 109 5.55 -0.31 -1.86
C SER A 109 5.20 0.63 -0.71
N CYS A 110 3.94 0.64 -0.31
CA CYS A 110 3.38 1.54 0.69
C CYS A 110 3.15 0.87 2.06
N GLU A 111 3.84 -0.25 2.33
CA GLU A 111 3.77 -0.93 3.63
C GLU A 111 4.21 -0.05 4.80
N GLY A 112 3.73 -0.39 6.00
CA GLY A 112 4.14 0.24 7.26
C GLY A 112 3.28 1.43 7.69
N ILE A 113 2.64 2.12 6.75
CA ILE A 113 1.85 3.32 7.08
C ILE A 113 0.54 2.99 7.79
N ASP A 114 0.01 1.78 7.62
CA ASP A 114 -1.15 1.32 8.42
C ASP A 114 -0.78 1.17 9.90
N GLU A 115 0.39 0.62 10.21
CA GLU A 115 0.87 0.42 11.57
C GLU A 115 1.28 1.75 12.21
N LEU A 116 1.95 2.62 11.46
CA LEU A 116 2.46 3.91 11.97
C LEU A 116 1.37 4.96 12.20
N MET A 117 0.29 4.90 11.43
CA MET A 117 -0.77 5.92 11.39
C MET A 117 -2.15 5.36 11.66
N CYS A 118 -2.26 4.22 12.34
CA CYS A 118 -3.53 3.67 12.83
C CYS A 118 -4.54 3.35 11.71
N GLY A 119 -4.11 2.48 10.80
CA GLY A 119 -4.77 2.16 9.54
C GLY A 119 -5.78 1.01 9.55
N TYR A 120 -5.79 0.17 10.56
CA TYR A 120 -6.78 -0.92 10.69
C TYR A 120 -8.04 -0.50 11.45
N TYR A 121 -9.18 -1.16 11.18
CA TYR A 121 -10.43 -0.93 11.91
C TYR A 121 -10.29 -1.16 13.41
N ASP A 122 -9.46 -2.11 13.83
CA ASP A 122 -9.12 -2.35 15.24
C ASP A 122 -8.57 -1.07 15.93
N HIS A 123 -7.78 -0.25 15.24
CA HIS A 123 -7.31 1.02 15.80
C HIS A 123 -8.42 2.05 16.00
N GLN A 124 -9.46 2.03 15.15
CA GLN A 124 -10.60 2.93 15.27
C GLN A 124 -11.55 2.44 16.37
N GLU A 125 -11.74 1.13 16.47
CA GLU A 125 -12.53 0.51 17.54
C GLU A 125 -11.86 0.69 18.92
N ASN A 126 -10.52 0.65 18.95
CA ASN A 126 -9.69 0.76 20.15
C ASN A 126 -8.55 1.79 19.94
N PRO A 127 -8.82 3.10 19.99
CA PRO A 127 -7.83 4.16 19.73
C PRO A 127 -6.93 4.40 20.95
N ASP A 128 -6.23 3.35 21.40
CA ASP A 128 -5.35 3.34 22.56
C ASP A 128 -3.91 2.91 22.24
N GLU A 129 -3.02 3.07 23.22
CA GLU A 129 -1.61 2.71 23.08
C GLU A 129 -1.39 1.20 22.91
N GLU A 130 -2.19 0.37 23.59
CA GLU A 130 -2.03 -1.08 23.55
C GLU A 130 -2.24 -1.59 22.13
N THR A 131 -3.31 -1.14 21.49
CA THR A 131 -3.68 -1.49 20.12
C THR A 131 -2.67 -0.93 19.13
N TYR A 132 -2.26 0.33 19.27
CA TYR A 132 -1.22 0.92 18.43
C TYR A 132 0.09 0.11 18.48
N TYR A 133 0.61 -0.14 19.68
CA TYR A 133 1.88 -0.86 19.81
C TYR A 133 1.76 -2.35 19.48
N LYS A 134 0.57 -2.96 19.57
CA LYS A 134 0.31 -4.33 19.08
C LYS A 134 0.61 -4.43 17.58
N TYR A 135 0.14 -3.48 16.77
CA TYR A 135 0.41 -3.48 15.32
C TYR A 135 1.85 -3.12 14.99
N ILE A 136 2.45 -2.14 15.69
CA ILE A 136 3.87 -1.82 15.53
C ILE A 136 4.77 -3.03 15.80
N ARG A 137 4.50 -3.82 16.85
CA ARG A 137 5.26 -5.06 17.15
C ARG A 137 5.10 -6.13 16.07
N GLN A 138 3.97 -6.16 15.38
CA GLN A 138 3.66 -7.17 14.37
C GLN A 138 4.18 -6.80 12.97
N LEU A 139 4.49 -5.52 12.71
CA LEU A 139 4.92 -5.02 11.40
C LEU A 139 6.02 -5.88 10.77
N ARG A 140 7.08 -6.18 11.53
CA ARG A 140 8.21 -6.93 10.98
C ARG A 140 7.83 -8.35 10.59
N GLU A 141 7.36 -9.14 11.56
CA GLU A 141 7.12 -10.58 11.37
C GLU A 141 5.92 -10.88 10.46
N LYS A 142 4.88 -10.04 10.48
CA LYS A 142 3.64 -10.29 9.72
C LYS A 142 3.58 -9.58 8.38
N HIS A 143 4.35 -8.53 8.16
CA HIS A 143 4.29 -7.75 6.91
C HIS A 143 5.63 -7.70 6.19
N LEU A 144 6.71 -7.26 6.87
CA LEU A 144 7.99 -7.02 6.19
C LEU A 144 8.75 -8.30 5.84
N GLU A 145 8.82 -9.26 6.75
CA GLU A 145 9.48 -10.55 6.50
C GLU A 145 8.75 -11.37 5.42
N PRO A 146 7.41 -11.51 5.46
CA PRO A 146 6.67 -12.17 4.38
C PRO A 146 6.82 -11.43 3.05
N LEU A 147 6.76 -10.09 3.04
CA LEU A 147 7.01 -9.30 1.83
C LEU A 147 8.38 -9.63 1.23
N ASN A 148 9.44 -9.56 2.04
CA ASN A 148 10.80 -9.81 1.59
C ASN A 148 11.01 -11.26 1.10
N ARG A 149 10.38 -12.24 1.76
CA ARG A 149 10.42 -13.65 1.35
C ARG A 149 9.71 -13.89 0.02
N ASN A 150 8.64 -13.15 -0.25
CA ASN A 150 7.72 -13.39 -1.36
C ASN A 150 7.90 -12.44 -2.55
N SER A 151 8.88 -11.53 -2.52
CA SER A 151 9.04 -10.48 -3.54
C SER A 151 9.99 -10.81 -4.70
N ASP A 152 10.37 -12.08 -4.88
CA ASP A 152 11.41 -12.51 -5.82
C ASP A 152 12.70 -11.66 -5.70
N GLN A 153 13.38 -11.37 -6.82
CA GLN A 153 14.57 -10.51 -6.88
C GLN A 153 14.23 -9.02 -7.05
N VAL A 154 12.97 -8.61 -6.85
CA VAL A 154 12.56 -7.21 -7.01
C VAL A 154 13.00 -6.40 -5.78
N LYS A 155 13.80 -5.36 -6.00
CA LYS A 155 14.19 -4.41 -4.96
C LYS A 155 12.99 -3.54 -4.55
N ILE A 156 12.56 -3.67 -3.31
CA ILE A 156 11.45 -2.88 -2.77
C ILE A 156 11.98 -1.66 -2.00
N TYR A 157 11.44 -0.49 -2.33
CA TYR A 157 11.59 0.72 -1.53
C TYR A 157 10.33 0.93 -0.68
N LEU A 158 10.51 1.29 0.58
CA LEU A 158 9.44 1.50 1.56
C LEU A 158 9.51 2.93 2.12
N PRO A 159 9.06 3.95 1.36
CA PRO A 159 9.21 5.37 1.74
C PRO A 159 8.59 5.70 3.10
N TYR A 160 7.50 5.02 3.45
CA TYR A 160 6.82 5.25 4.73
C TYR A 160 7.61 4.75 5.94
N LEU A 161 8.59 3.86 5.72
CA LEU A 161 9.51 3.34 6.73
C LEU A 161 10.88 4.02 6.70
N ASP A 162 11.06 5.08 5.92
CA ASP A 162 12.28 5.86 5.96
C ASP A 162 12.48 6.48 7.35
N SER A 163 13.70 6.38 7.89
CA SER A 163 14.04 6.86 9.23
C SER A 163 13.66 8.33 9.50
N LYS A 164 13.76 9.20 8.49
CA LYS A 164 13.41 10.63 8.62
C LYS A 164 11.91 10.82 8.78
N LEU A 165 11.09 9.97 8.14
CA LEU A 165 9.65 10.00 8.31
C LEU A 165 9.24 9.31 9.61
N LEU A 166 9.83 8.16 9.94
CA LEU A 166 9.58 7.46 11.21
C LEU A 166 9.80 8.36 12.42
N CYS A 167 10.92 9.10 12.45
CA CYS A 167 11.23 10.04 13.51
C CYS A 167 10.18 11.16 13.65
N LEU A 168 9.60 11.61 12.54
CA LEU A 168 8.54 12.60 12.56
C LEU A 168 7.23 11.99 13.06
N LEU A 169 6.82 10.84 12.51
CA LEU A 169 5.56 10.18 12.86
C LEU A 169 5.54 9.63 14.30
N SER A 170 6.70 9.33 14.89
CA SER A 170 6.81 8.89 16.28
C SER A 170 6.58 10.00 17.30
N GLN A 171 6.67 11.27 16.88
CA GLN A 171 6.40 12.43 17.75
C GLN A 171 4.92 12.81 17.81
N ILE A 172 4.09 12.23 16.93
CA ILE A 172 2.68 12.54 16.83
C ILE A 172 1.90 11.72 17.87
N PRO A 173 1.09 12.36 18.74
CA PRO A 173 0.21 11.65 19.68
C PRO A 173 -0.77 10.72 18.96
N ILE A 174 -1.07 9.56 19.57
CA ILE A 174 -1.98 8.56 18.97
C ILE A 174 -3.39 9.14 18.73
N ALA A 175 -3.87 10.01 19.63
CA ALA A 175 -5.15 10.70 19.48
C ALA A 175 -5.23 11.61 18.24
N GLU A 176 -4.09 12.04 17.68
CA GLU A 176 -4.05 12.78 16.41
C GLU A 176 -4.02 11.82 15.19
N LYS A 177 -3.62 10.56 15.38
CA LYS A 177 -3.55 9.56 14.31
C LYS A 177 -4.89 8.89 14.03
N VAL A 178 -5.72 8.71 15.05
CA VAL A 178 -7.00 7.98 14.97
C VAL A 178 -8.00 8.47 16.00
N THR A 179 -9.27 8.42 15.62
CA THR A 179 -10.43 8.62 16.49
C THR A 179 -11.40 7.44 16.33
N PHE A 180 -12.44 7.37 17.17
CA PHE A 180 -13.52 6.39 16.99
C PHE A 180 -14.28 6.57 15.66
N GLU A 181 -14.18 7.72 15.00
CA GLU A 181 -14.87 8.02 13.74
C GLU A 181 -13.97 7.81 12.52
N GLN A 182 -12.66 7.99 12.67
CA GLN A 182 -11.74 8.02 11.53
C GLN A 182 -10.37 7.40 11.83
N ARG A 183 -9.99 6.44 10.98
CA ARG A 183 -8.62 5.92 10.84
C ARG A 183 -7.74 6.91 10.09
N LYS A 184 -6.44 6.88 10.38
CA LYS A 184 -5.42 7.66 9.67
C LYS A 184 -5.79 9.14 9.52
N THR A 185 -6.29 9.77 10.57
CA THR A 185 -6.82 11.15 10.56
C THR A 185 -5.89 12.11 9.82
N LEU A 186 -4.59 12.08 10.12
CA LEU A 186 -3.61 12.94 9.45
C LEU A 186 -3.31 12.53 8.00
N VAL A 187 -3.33 11.25 7.66
CA VAL A 187 -3.10 10.81 6.26
C VAL A 187 -4.29 11.19 5.39
N VAL A 188 -5.52 11.09 5.93
CA VAL A 188 -6.74 11.57 5.29
C VAL A 188 -6.64 13.07 5.04
N ALA A 189 -6.31 13.86 6.07
CA ALA A 189 -6.13 15.31 5.93
C ALA A 189 -5.06 15.69 4.89
N ILE A 190 -3.95 14.92 4.81
CA ILE A 190 -2.94 15.12 3.77
C ILE A 190 -3.49 14.75 2.39
N ALA A 191 -4.33 13.73 2.26
CA ALA A 191 -4.87 13.27 0.99
C ALA A 191 -5.98 14.18 0.42
N GLU A 192 -6.68 14.92 1.28
CA GLU A 192 -7.70 15.87 0.88
C GLU A 192 -7.18 16.84 -0.20
N ASN A 193 -7.98 17.05 -1.24
CA ASN A 193 -7.66 17.87 -2.42
C ASN A 193 -6.46 17.40 -3.26
N LYS A 194 -5.89 16.22 -2.98
CA LYS A 194 -4.77 15.63 -3.73
C LYS A 194 -5.16 14.38 -4.51
N ILE A 195 -6.14 13.63 -4.03
CA ILE A 195 -6.70 12.45 -4.68
C ILE A 195 -8.24 12.47 -4.62
N PRO A 196 -8.96 11.69 -5.45
CA PRO A 196 -10.41 11.63 -5.43
C PRO A 196 -11.01 11.30 -4.06
N ASN A 197 -12.10 11.98 -3.69
CA ASN A 197 -12.80 11.75 -2.42
C ASN A 197 -13.37 10.32 -2.32
N GLU A 198 -13.72 9.71 -3.44
CA GLU A 198 -14.17 8.32 -3.54
C GLU A 198 -13.09 7.34 -3.04
N ILE A 199 -11.81 7.70 -3.18
CA ILE A 199 -10.68 6.90 -2.68
C ILE A 199 -10.42 7.17 -1.20
N ILE A 200 -10.64 8.40 -0.74
CA ILE A 200 -10.51 8.74 0.69
C ILE A 200 -11.60 8.02 1.48
N ASN A 201 -12.83 7.99 0.95
CA ASN A 201 -14.02 7.47 1.62
C ASN A 201 -14.27 5.97 1.39
N ARG A 202 -13.46 5.28 0.56
CA ARG A 202 -13.66 3.83 0.32
C ARG A 202 -13.37 3.01 1.57
N ARG A 203 -14.05 1.85 1.67
CA ARG A 203 -13.72 0.81 2.65
C ARG A 203 -12.26 0.37 2.49
N LYS A 204 -11.53 0.23 3.61
CA LYS A 204 -10.19 -0.37 3.62
C LYS A 204 -10.28 -1.80 3.07
N TYR A 205 -9.38 -2.10 2.15
CA TYR A 205 -9.15 -3.43 1.61
C TYR A 205 -7.67 -3.77 1.77
N GLY A 206 -7.35 -4.96 2.28
CA GLY A 206 -5.97 -5.38 2.50
C GLY A 206 -5.42 -6.05 1.26
N PHE A 207 -4.11 -5.99 1.05
CA PHE A 207 -3.47 -6.74 -0.03
C PHE A 207 -3.68 -8.26 0.11
N CYS A 208 -3.86 -8.75 1.34
CA CYS A 208 -4.20 -10.14 1.64
C CYS A 208 -5.52 -10.63 1.04
N ASP A 209 -6.35 -9.70 0.56
CA ASP A 209 -7.62 -9.97 -0.11
C ASP A 209 -7.52 -9.84 -1.63
N ALA A 210 -6.36 -9.57 -2.22
CA ALA A 210 -6.23 -9.30 -3.66
C ALA A 210 -6.75 -10.43 -4.58
N LEU A 211 -6.84 -11.66 -4.05
CA LEU A 211 -7.39 -12.83 -4.77
C LEU A 211 -8.80 -13.21 -4.30
N GLN A 212 -9.52 -12.30 -3.63
CA GLN A 212 -10.86 -12.51 -3.07
C GLN A 212 -11.69 -11.23 -3.20
N ILE A 213 -13.01 -11.36 -3.29
CA ILE A 213 -13.93 -10.24 -3.14
C ILE A 213 -14.70 -10.47 -1.85
N ARG A 214 -14.55 -9.57 -0.88
CA ARG A 214 -15.35 -9.56 0.34
C ARG A 214 -16.72 -8.98 0.01
N ASP A 215 -17.75 -9.63 0.54
CA ASP A 215 -19.10 -9.06 0.60
C ASP A 215 -19.13 -7.79 1.49
#